data_AF-A0A7C1Q4L5-F1
#
_entry.id   AF-A0A7C1Q4L5-F1
#
_cell.length_a   1.000
_cell.length_b   1.000
_cell.length_c   1.000
_cell.angle_alpha   90.00
_cell.angle_beta   90.00
_cell.angle_gamma   90.00
#
_symmetry.space_group_name_H-M   'P 1'
#
loop_
_entity.id
_entity.type
_entity.pdbx_description
1 polymer ?
#
loop_
_entity_poly.entity_id
_entity_poly.type
_entity_poly.pdbx_seq_one_letter_code
_entity_poly.pdbx_strand_id
1 'polypeptide(L)'
;MNDRILKPLVALILLAGLIGPYFVKISHALNEHEELHCVSRDLHIHAVEFDCDFNHYQLSSFYCPEFIYPSFIDHTPITESIINNYIFLSKYQQLHFELRGPPTC
;
A
#
# COMPACT_ATOMS: atom_id res chain seq x y z
N MET A 1 16.89 29.41 -32.64
CA MET A 1 16.76 27.95 -32.75
C MET A 1 15.50 27.66 -33.54
N ASN A 2 15.52 26.78 -34.55
CA ASN A 2 14.38 26.60 -35.46
C ASN A 2 13.18 25.98 -34.73
N ASP A 3 11.98 26.55 -34.86
CA ASP A 3 10.78 26.06 -34.14
C ASP A 3 10.43 24.60 -34.47
N ARG A 4 10.80 24.15 -35.67
CA ARG A 4 10.65 22.76 -36.12
C ARG A 4 11.49 21.76 -35.33
N ILE A 5 12.55 22.21 -34.67
CA ILE A 5 13.47 21.40 -33.87
C ILE A 5 13.23 21.62 -32.38
N LEU A 6 12.89 22.86 -31.99
CA LEU A 6 12.62 23.20 -30.59
C LEU A 6 11.41 22.44 -30.03
N LYS A 7 10.30 22.39 -30.76
CA LYS A 7 9.07 21.71 -30.31
C LYS A 7 9.23 20.21 -30.04
N PRO A 8 9.80 19.39 -30.95
CA PRO A 8 10.00 17.96 -30.66
C PRO A 8 10.99 17.75 -29.52
N LEU A 9 12.02 18.58 -29.39
CA LEU A 9 12.97 18.49 -28.28
C LEU A 9 12.30 18.73 -26.92
N VAL A 10 11.47 19.78 -26.82
CA VAL A 10 10.70 20.06 -25.60
C VAL A 10 9.72 18.93 -25.29
N ALA A 11 9.04 18.38 -26.30
CA ALA A 11 8.13 17.25 -26.11
C ALA A 11 8.87 16.00 -25.59
N LEU A 12 10.07 15.73 -26.09
CA LEU A 12 10.90 14.60 -25.67
C LEU A 12 11.38 14.77 -24.21
N ILE A 13 11.76 15.99 -23.83
CA ILE A 13 12.12 16.31 -22.44
C ILE A 13 10.93 16.13 -21.50
N LEU A 14 9.75 16.63 -21.88
CA LEU A 14 8.54 16.46 -21.08
C LEU A 14 8.16 14.98 -20.93
N LEU A 15 8.25 14.23 -22.02
CA LEU A 15 7.99 12.79 -22.02
C LEU A 15 8.98 12.06 -21.10
N ALA A 16 10.27 12.35 -21.20
CA ALA A 16 11.29 11.76 -20.33
C ALA A 16 11.05 12.09 -18.85
N GLY A 17 10.65 13.33 -18.54
CA GLY A 17 10.29 13.74 -17.18
C GLY A 17 9.06 13.01 -16.64
N LEU A 18 8.05 12.75 -17.48
CA LEU A 18 6.83 12.04 -17.08
C LEU A 18 7.09 10.55 -16.84
N ILE A 19 7.91 9.90 -17.67
CA ILE A 19 8.15 8.44 -17.61
C ILE A 19 9.28 8.09 -16.63
N GLY A 20 10.25 9.00 -16.41
CA GLY A 20 11.39 8.81 -15.52
C GLY A 20 11.07 8.15 -14.16
N PRO A 21 10.11 8.66 -13.37
CA PRO A 21 9.77 8.06 -12.07
C PRO A 21 9.22 6.64 -12.19
N TYR A 22 8.54 6.29 -13.29
CA TYR A 22 8.06 4.93 -13.53
C TYR A 22 9.21 3.97 -13.84
N PHE A 23 10.23 4.42 -14.56
CA PHE A 23 11.42 3.61 -14.84
C PHE A 23 12.17 3.27 -13.55
N VAL A 24 12.29 4.24 -12.62
CA VAL A 24 12.87 4.01 -11.29
C VAL A 24 12.04 2.99 -10.51
N LYS A 25 10.71 3.11 -10.51
CA LYS A 25 9.79 2.11 -9.90
C LYS A 25 10.01 0.70 -10.44
N ILE A 26 10.09 0.56 -11.76
CA ILE A 26 10.29 -0.74 -12.41
C ILE A 26 11.67 -1.30 -12.07
N SER A 27 12.74 -0.51 -12.17
CA SER A 27 14.10 -0.95 -11.84
C SER A 27 14.21 -1.42 -10.39
N HIS A 28 13.63 -0.66 -9.45
CA HIS A 28 13.58 -1.02 -8.04
C HIS A 28 12.86 -2.37 -7.83
N ALA A 29 11.64 -2.52 -8.39
CA ALA A 29 10.84 -3.73 -8.26
C ALA A 29 11.50 -4.99 -8.86
N LEU A 30 12.37 -4.86 -9.88
CA LEU A 30 13.06 -6.00 -10.48
C LEU A 30 14.39 -6.35 -9.82
N ASN A 31 15.11 -5.38 -9.24
CA ASN A 31 16.51 -5.57 -8.85
C ASN A 31 16.78 -5.44 -7.34
N GLU A 32 15.92 -4.79 -6.57
CA GLU A 32 16.19 -4.47 -5.16
C GLU A 32 15.41 -5.35 -4.17
N HIS A 33 14.66 -6.34 -4.65
CA HIS A 33 14.10 -7.39 -3.80
C HIS A 33 15.04 -8.60 -3.79
N GLU A 34 15.87 -8.70 -2.75
CA GLU A 34 16.61 -9.93 -2.47
C GLU A 34 15.63 -10.94 -1.87
N GLU A 35 15.25 -11.97 -2.64
CA GLU A 35 14.49 -13.09 -2.08
C GLU A 35 15.42 -13.89 -1.15
N LEU A 36 15.35 -13.61 0.14
CA LEU A 36 16.09 -14.34 1.16
C LEU A 36 15.43 -15.71 1.38
N HIS A 37 15.81 -16.68 0.56
CA HIS A 37 15.37 -18.06 0.72
C HIS A 37 16.01 -18.69 1.95
N CYS A 38 15.19 -19.01 2.95
CA CYS A 38 15.63 -19.68 4.17
C CYS A 38 16.03 -21.13 3.85
N VAL A 39 17.34 -21.38 3.75
CA VAL A 39 17.87 -22.73 3.48
C VAL A 39 17.81 -23.63 4.73
N SER A 40 17.82 -23.03 5.93
CA SER A 40 17.80 -23.79 7.20
C SER A 40 16.39 -23.88 7.79
N ARG A 41 16.06 -25.03 8.38
CA ARG A 41 14.82 -25.25 9.16
C ARG A 41 15.01 -24.94 10.65
N ASP A 42 16.20 -24.47 11.03
CA ASP A 42 16.54 -24.19 12.42
C ASP A 42 16.07 -22.78 12.81
N LEU A 43 15.88 -22.58 14.11
CA LEU A 43 15.40 -21.32 14.67
C LEU A 43 16.51 -20.27 14.55
N HIS A 44 16.39 -19.39 13.56
CA HIS A 44 17.34 -18.30 13.30
C HIS A 44 16.60 -16.96 13.24
N ILE A 45 17.34 -15.91 13.57
CA ILE A 45 16.85 -14.53 13.47
C ILE A 45 17.19 -14.06 12.06
N HIS A 46 16.18 -13.70 11.27
CA HIS A 46 16.40 -13.05 9.98
C HIS A 46 17.13 -11.72 10.21
N ALA A 47 18.10 -11.42 9.34
CA ALA A 47 18.63 -10.07 9.28
C ALA A 47 17.47 -9.10 9.04
N VAL A 48 17.55 -7.90 9.64
CA VAL A 48 16.55 -6.84 9.42
C VAL A 48 16.44 -6.63 7.92
N GLU A 49 15.30 -7.02 7.36
CA GLU A 49 14.93 -6.72 5.98
C GLU A 49 15.00 -5.20 5.86
N PHE A 50 15.79 -4.70 4.91
CA PHE A 50 15.79 -3.28 4.59
C PHE A 50 14.44 -3.01 3.94
N ASP A 51 13.44 -2.68 4.77
CA ASP A 51 12.10 -2.36 4.29
C ASP A 51 12.23 -1.21 3.30
N CYS A 52 11.77 -1.44 2.07
CA CYS A 52 11.98 -0.46 1.03
C CYS A 52 11.01 0.71 1.22
N ASP A 53 11.54 1.83 1.69
CA ASP A 53 10.77 3.05 1.88
C ASP A 53 10.29 3.71 0.57
N PHE A 54 10.76 3.27 -0.60
CA PHE A 54 10.42 3.91 -1.87
C PHE A 54 8.91 3.91 -2.15
N ASN A 55 8.21 2.84 -1.76
CA ASN A 55 6.75 2.76 -1.89
C ASN A 55 5.99 3.58 -0.84
N HIS A 56 6.65 4.07 0.22
CA HIS A 56 6.05 5.00 1.17
C HIS A 56 5.85 6.40 0.56
N TYR A 57 6.50 6.71 -0.57
CA TYR A 57 6.39 8.01 -1.23
C TYR A 57 5.46 7.97 -2.45
N GLN A 58 4.35 8.70 -2.35
CA GLN A 58 3.43 8.93 -3.46
C GLN A 58 4.03 9.95 -4.44
N LEU A 59 4.68 9.49 -5.51
CA LEU A 59 5.29 10.37 -6.53
C LEU A 59 4.27 11.13 -7.41
N SER A 60 2.97 10.80 -7.34
CA SER A 60 1.90 11.45 -8.09
C SER A 60 0.88 12.13 -7.17
N SER A 61 0.57 13.40 -7.42
CA SER A 61 -0.55 14.07 -6.77
C SER A 61 -1.87 13.55 -7.36
N PHE A 62 -2.63 12.78 -6.59
CA PHE A 62 -4.01 12.46 -6.96
C PHE A 62 -4.88 13.69 -6.70
N TYR A 63 -5.56 14.17 -7.74
CA TYR A 63 -6.65 15.11 -7.58
C TYR A 63 -7.85 14.32 -7.06
N CYS A 64 -8.15 14.44 -5.76
CA CYS A 64 -9.36 13.90 -5.16
C CYS A 64 -10.43 15.00 -5.17
N PRO A 65 -11.36 15.02 -6.13
CA PRO A 65 -12.49 15.94 -6.07
C PRO A 65 -13.32 15.65 -4.81
N GLU A 66 -13.94 16.69 -4.26
CA GLU A 66 -14.86 16.55 -3.14
C GLU A 66 -16.00 15.60 -3.54
N PHE A 67 -16.07 14.46 -2.86
CA PHE A 67 -17.14 13.48 -3.10
C PHE A 67 -18.39 13.98 -2.38
N ILE A 68 -19.30 14.59 -3.13
CA ILE A 68 -20.62 14.94 -2.63
C ILE A 68 -21.40 13.64 -2.49
N TYR A 69 -21.49 13.12 -1.26
CA TYR A 69 -22.33 11.97 -0.96
C TYR A 69 -23.78 12.31 -1.32
N PRO A 70 -24.42 11.57 -2.25
CA PRO A 70 -25.84 11.71 -2.43
C PRO A 70 -26.56 11.20 -1.17
N SER A 71 -27.57 11.94 -0.71
CA SER A 71 -28.40 11.59 0.45
C SER A 71 -29.29 10.38 0.14
N PHE A 72 -28.72 9.18 0.09
CA PHE A 72 -29.47 7.97 -0.26
C PHE A 72 -29.83 7.08 0.92
N ILE A 73 -29.70 7.53 2.17
CA ILE A 73 -30.02 6.70 3.33
C ILE A 73 -30.76 7.54 4.37
N ASP A 74 -32.09 7.45 4.36
CA ASP A 74 -32.84 7.63 5.61
C ASP A 74 -32.37 6.49 6.52
N HIS A 75 -31.59 6.83 7.55
CA HIS A 75 -31.17 5.88 8.56
C HIS A 75 -32.44 5.33 9.21
N THR A 76 -32.78 4.07 8.93
CA THR A 76 -33.83 3.39 9.71
C THR A 76 -33.32 3.28 11.14
N PRO A 77 -34.06 3.79 12.14
CA PRO A 77 -33.66 3.63 13.53
C PRO A 77 -33.64 2.13 13.85
N ILE A 78 -32.57 1.67 14.48
CA ILE A 78 -32.45 0.31 14.99
C ILE A 78 -33.55 0.14 16.05
N THR A 79 -34.64 -0.53 15.72
CA THR A 79 -35.80 -0.74 16.61
C THR A 79 -35.61 -1.88 17.59
N GLU A 80 -34.60 -2.73 17.39
CA GLU A 80 -34.31 -3.86 18.26
C GLU A 80 -32.97 -3.66 18.96
N SER A 81 -32.96 -3.73 20.30
CA SER A 81 -31.70 -3.76 21.04
C SER A 81 -30.87 -4.94 20.56
N ILE A 82 -29.63 -4.70 20.12
CA ILE A 82 -28.67 -5.78 19.88
C ILE A 82 -28.38 -6.41 21.25
N ILE A 83 -29.11 -7.47 21.58
CA ILE A 83 -28.86 -8.25 22.79
C ILE A 83 -27.62 -9.08 22.47
N ASN A 84 -26.46 -8.55 22.88
CA ASN A 84 -25.13 -9.14 22.80
C ASN A 84 -25.11 -10.65 22.51
N ASN A 85 -24.87 -11.03 21.25
CA ASN A 85 -24.35 -12.36 20.92
C ASN A 85 -22.84 -12.38 21.22
N TYR A 86 -22.44 -12.00 22.44
CA TYR A 86 -21.07 -12.20 22.89
C TYR A 86 -20.92 -13.67 23.32
N ILE A 87 -20.52 -14.50 22.35
CA ILE A 87 -20.12 -15.87 22.64
C ILE A 87 -18.72 -15.79 23.23
N PHE A 88 -18.59 -16.11 24.52
CA PHE A 88 -17.28 -16.23 25.16
C PHE A 88 -16.52 -17.36 24.45
N LEU A 89 -15.53 -17.01 23.61
CA LEU A 89 -14.66 -18.00 22.99
C LEU A 89 -13.90 -18.70 24.12
N SER A 90 -13.86 -20.04 24.07
CA SER A 90 -13.18 -20.85 25.09
C SER A 90 -11.75 -20.33 25.29
N LYS A 91 -11.29 -20.23 26.54
CA LYS A 91 -9.91 -19.83 26.89
C LYS A 91 -8.83 -20.71 26.23
N TYR A 92 -9.22 -21.88 25.71
CA TYR A 92 -8.34 -22.86 25.07
C TYR A 92 -8.53 -22.94 23.55
N GLN A 93 -9.37 -22.08 22.97
CA GLN A 93 -9.52 -22.04 21.53
C GLN A 93 -8.38 -21.24 20.92
N GLN A 94 -7.54 -21.90 20.13
CA GLN A 94 -6.45 -21.26 19.40
C GLN A 94 -7.03 -20.20 18.44
N LEU A 95 -6.81 -18.92 18.75
CA LEU A 95 -7.34 -17.81 17.95
C LEU A 95 -6.48 -17.59 16.71
N HIS A 96 -7.10 -17.24 15.59
CA HIS A 96 -6.40 -16.97 14.32
C HIS A 96 -5.41 -15.79 14.38
N PHE A 97 -5.40 -15.06 15.49
CA PHE A 97 -4.50 -13.94 15.77
C PHE A 97 -3.54 -14.20 16.94
N GLU A 98 -3.52 -15.40 17.54
CA GLU A 98 -2.57 -15.72 18.63
C GLU A 98 -1.10 -15.56 18.22
N LEU A 99 -0.81 -15.74 16.94
CA LEU A 99 0.53 -15.59 16.36
C LEU A 99 0.77 -14.20 15.76
N ARG A 100 -0.21 -13.28 15.83
CA ARG A 100 0.00 -11.91 15.37
C ARG A 100 0.56 -11.10 16.53
N GLY A 101 1.67 -10.40 16.27
CA GLY A 101 2.24 -9.46 17.23
C GLY A 101 1.22 -8.40 17.63
N PRO A 102 1.37 -7.80 18.83
CA PRO A 102 0.50 -6.70 19.26
C PRO A 102 0.56 -5.57 18.22
N PRO A 103 -0.58 -4.91 17.92
CA PRO A 103 -0.57 -3.75 17.05
C PRO A 103 0.33 -2.68 17.68
N THR A 104 1.28 -2.18 16.90
CA THR A 104 2.21 -1.13 17.32
C THR A 104 1.43 0.16 17.58
N CYS A 105 1.71 0.79 18.73
CA CYS A 105 1.13 2.05 19.20
C CYS A 105 1.57 3.24 18.36
#